data_AF-A0A166EY97-F1
#
_entry.id   AF-A0A166EY97-F1
#
_cell.length_a   1.000
_cell.length_b   1.000
_cell.length_c   1.000
_cell.angle_alpha   90.00
_cell.angle_beta   90.00
_cell.angle_gamma   90.00
#
_symmetry.space_group_name_H-M   'P 1'
#
loop_
_entity.id
_entity.type
_entity.pdbx_description
1 polymer ?
#
loop_
_entity_poly.entity_id
_entity_poly.type
_entity_poly.pdbx_seq_one_letter_code
_entity_poly.pdbx_strand_id
1 'polypeptide(L)'
;MISLHDIDTLVFIATASLAIGTFILAFFTKKTANEMTRTRKETNQANVMLYFKEQNNILYLVVKNFGDTEARNVKIYSNPPIENSKGYNYDSLFESMLSNFPPGYEVFTFFDVPINYIKKFGSNFPRYGITIEFDDIYNEHHIQECDMDLRYIQNIEFLGSEEDSIESSMNTIAAAVDNSILRVEKLKEDEKE
;
A
#
# COMPACT_ATOMS: atom_id res chain seq x y z
N MET A 1 -78.95 9.17 0.95
CA MET A 1 -78.55 10.55 0.60
C MET A 1 -77.42 10.90 1.55
N ILE A 2 -76.17 10.89 1.06
CA ILE A 2 -74.99 11.21 1.90
C ILE A 2 -75.09 12.70 2.23
N SER A 3 -74.96 13.06 3.50
CA SER A 3 -75.04 14.46 3.93
C SER A 3 -73.80 15.20 3.43
N LEU A 4 -73.95 16.49 3.08
CA LEU A 4 -72.81 17.34 2.71
C LEU A 4 -71.69 17.32 3.78
N HIS A 5 -72.10 17.18 5.05
CA HIS A 5 -71.21 17.05 6.21
C HIS A 5 -70.37 15.76 6.21
N ASP A 6 -70.90 14.66 5.67
CA ASP A 6 -70.18 13.37 5.58
C ASP A 6 -69.07 13.44 4.52
N ILE A 7 -69.30 14.20 3.44
CA ILE A 7 -68.32 14.44 2.37
C ILE A 7 -67.18 15.31 2.90
N ASP A 8 -67.48 16.38 3.62
CA ASP A 8 -66.46 17.27 4.21
C ASP A 8 -65.57 16.53 5.21
N THR A 9 -66.18 15.68 6.04
CA THR A 9 -65.46 14.85 7.01
C THR A 9 -64.53 13.86 6.31
N LEU A 10 -64.97 13.25 5.20
CA LEU A 10 -64.18 12.31 4.42
C LEU A 10 -63.01 13.00 3.70
N VAL A 11 -63.24 14.19 3.14
CA VAL A 11 -62.18 15.02 2.51
C VAL A 11 -61.14 15.45 3.56
N PHE A 12 -61.58 15.83 4.77
CA PHE A 12 -60.68 16.16 5.87
C PHE A 12 -59.81 14.97 6.28
N ILE A 13 -60.40 13.79 6.46
CA ILE A 13 -59.65 12.57 6.79
C ILE A 13 -58.67 12.20 5.67
N ALA A 14 -59.10 12.27 4.41
CA ALA A 14 -58.23 12.00 3.26
C ALA A 14 -57.05 12.98 3.22
N THR A 15 -57.30 14.27 3.41
CA THR A 15 -56.27 15.32 3.42
C THR A 15 -55.31 15.14 4.60
N ALA A 16 -55.83 14.81 5.79
CA ALA A 16 -55.01 14.53 6.97
C ALA A 16 -54.11 13.30 6.75
N SER A 17 -54.65 12.22 6.14
CA SER A 17 -53.87 11.01 5.82
C SER A 17 -52.75 11.29 4.81
N LEU A 18 -53.04 12.09 3.78
CA LEU A 18 -52.05 12.53 2.79
C LEU A 18 -50.97 13.42 3.42
N ALA A 19 -51.36 14.32 4.32
CA ALA A 19 -50.41 15.17 5.05
C ALA A 19 -49.46 14.35 5.93
N ILE A 20 -49.99 13.36 6.67
CA ILE A 20 -49.19 12.44 7.49
C ILE A 20 -48.25 11.61 6.59
N GLY A 21 -48.77 11.05 5.50
CA GLY A 21 -47.97 10.29 4.53
C GLY A 21 -46.85 11.14 3.94
N THR A 22 -47.13 12.38 3.58
CA THR A 22 -46.15 13.34 3.07
C THR A 22 -45.09 13.66 4.12
N PHE A 23 -45.47 13.87 5.38
CA PHE A 23 -44.53 14.12 6.47
C PHE A 23 -43.56 12.95 6.69
N ILE A 24 -44.09 11.73 6.69
CA ILE A 24 -43.27 10.51 6.82
C ILE A 24 -42.31 10.37 5.64
N LEU A 25 -42.80 10.55 4.41
CA LEU A 25 -41.97 10.49 3.20
C LEU A 25 -40.88 11.57 3.19
N ALA A 26 -41.20 12.79 3.60
CA ALA A 26 -40.23 13.88 3.71
C ALA A 26 -39.14 13.56 4.73
N PHE A 27 -39.51 12.96 5.88
CA PHE A 27 -38.56 12.52 6.88
C PHE A 27 -37.61 11.44 6.35
N PHE A 28 -38.14 10.41 5.69
CA PHE A 28 -37.30 9.35 5.08
C PHE A 28 -36.41 9.88 3.96
N THR A 29 -36.95 10.75 3.09
CA THR A 29 -36.18 11.37 2.00
C THR A 29 -35.00 12.16 2.54
N LYS A 30 -35.20 12.94 3.62
CA LYS A 30 -34.12 13.67 4.29
C LYS A 30 -33.05 12.72 4.85
N LYS A 31 -33.46 11.61 5.46
CA LYS A 31 -32.53 10.60 5.97
C LYS A 31 -31.70 9.97 4.83
N THR A 32 -32.35 9.57 3.74
CA THR A 32 -31.69 8.99 2.57
C THR A 32 -30.74 9.99 1.90
N ALA A 33 -31.11 11.26 1.77
CA ALA A 33 -30.24 12.29 1.22
C ALA A 33 -28.97 12.49 2.07
N ASN A 34 -29.10 12.43 3.40
CA ASN A 34 -27.96 12.48 4.32
C ASN A 34 -27.07 11.25 4.17
N GLU A 35 -27.64 10.05 4.12
CA GLU A 35 -26.91 8.80 3.92
C GLU A 35 -26.14 8.81 2.59
N MET A 36 -26.79 9.22 1.49
CA MET A 36 -26.15 9.39 0.18
C MET A 36 -24.99 10.39 0.22
N THR A 37 -25.15 11.48 0.95
CA THR A 37 -24.08 12.47 1.11
C THR A 37 -22.89 11.87 1.86
N ARG A 38 -23.15 11.10 2.93
CA ARG A 38 -22.11 10.41 3.70
C ARG A 38 -21.39 9.36 2.86
N THR A 39 -22.13 8.52 2.15
CA THR A 39 -21.56 7.50 1.25
C THR A 39 -20.70 8.15 0.16
N ARG A 40 -21.13 9.29 -0.40
CA ARG A 40 -20.31 10.03 -1.37
C ARG A 40 -19.01 10.55 -0.77
N LYS A 41 -19.02 11.03 0.49
CA LYS A 41 -17.79 11.43 1.18
C LYS A 41 -16.87 10.23 1.39
N GLU A 42 -17.40 9.13 1.91
CA GLU A 42 -16.64 7.89 2.18
C GLU A 42 -16.06 7.29 0.89
N THR A 43 -16.78 7.37 -0.22
CA THR A 43 -16.32 6.84 -1.53
C THR A 43 -15.30 7.76 -2.19
N ASN A 44 -15.52 9.07 -2.14
CA ASN A 44 -14.61 10.07 -2.75
C ASN A 44 -13.57 10.57 -1.75
N GLN A 45 -13.02 9.70 -0.91
CA GLN A 45 -11.96 10.10 0.02
C GLN A 45 -10.59 9.92 -0.64
N ALA A 46 -9.64 10.77 -0.26
CA ALA A 46 -8.25 10.59 -0.63
C ALA A 46 -7.68 9.36 0.09
N ASN A 47 -6.72 8.68 -0.54
CA ASN A 47 -6.11 7.50 0.05
C ASN A 47 -4.63 7.42 -0.34
N VAL A 48 -3.77 8.00 0.49
CA VAL A 48 -2.32 7.98 0.27
C VAL A 48 -1.74 6.73 0.90
N MET A 49 -1.06 5.91 0.09
CA MET A 49 -0.35 4.73 0.55
C MET A 49 1.11 4.79 0.13
N LEU A 50 1.97 4.24 0.99
CA LEU A 50 3.37 4.00 0.73
C LEU A 50 3.59 2.49 0.66
N TYR A 51 4.23 2.01 -0.39
CA TYR A 51 4.48 0.59 -0.60
C TYR A 51 5.77 0.34 -1.39
N PHE A 52 6.28 -0.87 -1.29
CA PHE A 52 7.40 -1.33 -2.11
C PHE A 52 6.88 -2.05 -3.36
N LYS A 53 7.46 -1.72 -4.51
CA LYS A 53 7.18 -2.39 -5.79
C LYS A 53 8.47 -2.98 -6.34
N GLU A 54 8.47 -4.29 -6.59
CA GLU A 54 9.52 -4.93 -7.36
C GLU A 54 9.19 -4.84 -8.86
N GLN A 55 10.15 -4.42 -9.67
CA GLN A 55 10.05 -4.40 -11.11
C GLN A 55 11.44 -4.54 -11.73
N ASN A 56 11.63 -5.53 -12.60
CA ASN A 56 12.88 -5.79 -13.32
C ASN A 56 14.10 -5.96 -12.39
N ASN A 57 13.96 -6.72 -11.29
CA ASN A 57 15.00 -6.91 -10.27
C ASN A 57 15.41 -5.61 -9.55
N ILE A 58 14.53 -4.60 -9.55
CA ILE A 58 14.71 -3.36 -8.82
C ILE A 58 13.54 -3.20 -7.84
N LEU A 59 13.87 -2.91 -6.59
CA LEU A 59 12.94 -2.56 -5.55
C LEU A 59 12.76 -1.04 -5.55
N TYR A 60 11.53 -0.61 -5.72
CA TYR A 60 11.13 0.79 -5.70
C TYR A 60 10.30 1.09 -4.45
N LEU A 61 10.52 2.26 -3.88
CA LEU A 61 9.66 2.85 -2.87
C LEU A 61 8.67 3.78 -3.58
N VAL A 62 7.38 3.51 -3.39
CA VAL A 62 6.31 4.19 -4.09
C VAL A 62 5.37 4.83 -3.09
N VAL A 63 5.07 6.11 -3.30
CA VAL A 63 4.00 6.82 -2.59
C VAL A 63 2.95 7.23 -3.59
N LYS A 64 1.70 6.85 -3.36
CA LYS A 64 0.61 7.05 -4.31
C LYS A 64 -0.68 7.42 -3.63
N ASN A 65 -1.42 8.35 -4.23
CA ASN A 65 -2.82 8.57 -3.87
C ASN A 65 -3.73 7.69 -4.74
N PHE A 66 -4.28 6.64 -4.12
CA PHE A 66 -5.26 5.73 -4.71
C PHE A 66 -6.71 6.25 -4.61
N GLY A 67 -6.93 7.33 -3.87
CA GLY A 67 -8.26 7.92 -3.73
C GLY A 67 -8.67 8.76 -4.93
N ASP A 68 -9.97 9.05 -4.99
CA ASP A 68 -10.57 9.83 -6.09
C ASP A 68 -10.41 11.35 -5.91
N THR A 69 -9.87 11.79 -4.78
CA THR A 69 -9.69 13.21 -4.44
C THR A 69 -8.27 13.52 -3.99
N GLU A 70 -7.89 14.80 -4.04
CA GLU A 70 -6.58 15.28 -3.59
C GLU A 70 -6.38 15.06 -2.08
N ALA A 71 -5.19 14.59 -1.70
CA ALA A 71 -4.70 14.63 -0.33
C ALA A 71 -3.77 15.84 -0.15
N ARG A 72 -3.99 16.62 0.89
CA ARG A 72 -3.23 17.84 1.20
C ARG A 72 -2.45 17.66 2.50
N ASN A 73 -1.41 18.46 2.67
CA ASN A 73 -0.54 18.44 3.85
C ASN A 73 -0.03 17.03 4.20
N VAL A 74 0.28 16.21 3.19
CA VAL A 74 0.73 14.83 3.37
C VAL A 74 2.04 14.82 4.16
N LYS A 75 2.07 14.03 5.24
CA LYS A 75 3.27 13.74 6.03
C LYS A 75 3.40 12.24 6.22
N ILE A 76 4.63 11.75 6.13
CA ILE A 76 4.93 10.32 6.23
C ILE A 76 6.03 10.14 7.27
N TYR A 77 5.80 9.21 8.17
CA TYR A 77 6.71 8.84 9.25
C TYR A 77 6.95 7.34 9.21
N SER A 78 8.18 6.92 9.50
CA SER A 78 8.58 5.51 9.52
C SER A 78 9.32 5.16 10.81
N ASN A 79 9.04 3.99 11.34
CA ASN A 79 9.77 3.40 12.46
C ASN A 79 9.96 1.89 12.27
N PRO A 80 11.20 1.37 12.16
CA PRO A 80 12.46 2.12 12.08
C PRO A 80 12.57 2.96 10.80
N PRO A 81 13.56 3.86 10.67
CA PRO A 81 13.79 4.62 9.44
C PRO A 81 13.92 3.72 8.21
N ILE A 82 13.38 4.15 7.07
CA ILE A 82 13.46 3.38 5.83
C ILE A 82 14.87 3.52 5.25
N GLU A 83 15.66 2.46 5.37
CA GLU A 83 17.03 2.42 4.89
C GLU A 83 17.27 1.30 3.87
N ASN A 84 18.02 1.61 2.80
CA ASN A 84 18.45 0.59 1.85
C ASN A 84 19.71 -0.18 2.31
N SER A 85 20.17 -1.12 1.48
CA SER A 85 21.37 -1.90 1.72
C SER A 85 22.62 -1.04 1.92
N LYS A 86 22.69 0.12 1.28
CA LYS A 86 23.83 1.05 1.41
C LYS A 86 23.73 1.99 2.62
N GLY A 87 22.64 1.92 3.39
CA GLY A 87 22.42 2.79 4.56
C GLY A 87 21.96 4.20 4.20
N TYR A 88 21.42 4.40 2.99
CA TYR A 88 20.75 5.65 2.64
C TYR A 88 19.37 5.67 3.28
N ASN A 89 19.06 6.77 3.98
CA ASN A 89 17.81 6.99 4.69
C ASN A 89 16.81 7.77 3.80
N TYR A 90 15.67 7.13 3.52
CA TYR A 90 14.61 7.66 2.67
C TYR A 90 13.62 8.55 3.41
N ASP A 91 13.70 8.67 4.73
CA ASP A 91 12.81 9.54 5.52
C ASP A 91 12.97 11.02 5.09
N SER A 92 14.18 11.41 4.69
CA SER A 92 14.47 12.74 4.12
C SER A 92 13.73 13.03 2.80
N LEU A 93 13.32 12.00 2.07
CA LEU A 93 12.48 12.15 0.88
C LEU A 93 11.08 12.61 1.27
N PHE A 94 10.55 12.16 2.40
CA PHE A 94 9.22 12.54 2.86
C PHE A 94 9.16 14.01 3.29
N GLU A 95 10.26 14.55 3.83
CA GLU A 95 10.36 15.97 4.19
C GLU A 95 10.37 16.90 2.97
N SER A 96 10.92 16.42 1.84
CA SER A 96 11.07 17.19 0.60
C SER A 96 9.99 16.92 -0.45
N MET A 97 9.06 16.00 -0.14
CA MET A 97 7.97 15.60 -1.01
C MET A 97 6.92 16.71 -1.15
N LEU A 98 6.22 16.73 -2.29
CA LEU A 98 5.07 17.62 -2.47
C LEU A 98 4.04 17.35 -1.37
N SER A 99 3.67 18.37 -0.60
CA SER A 99 2.66 18.23 0.45
C SER A 99 1.26 17.95 -0.11
N ASN A 100 1.04 18.12 -1.41
CA ASN A 100 -0.23 17.88 -2.09
C ASN A 100 -0.10 16.74 -3.11
N PHE A 101 -1.00 15.77 -3.00
CA PHE A 101 -1.07 14.57 -3.81
C PHE A 101 -2.43 14.50 -4.55
N PRO A 102 -2.49 14.93 -5.82
CA PRO A 102 -3.68 14.75 -6.65
C PRO A 102 -4.08 13.27 -6.80
N PRO A 103 -5.34 12.98 -7.19
CA PRO A 103 -5.79 11.62 -7.48
C PRO A 103 -4.89 10.94 -8.50
N GLY A 104 -4.43 9.73 -8.20
CA GLY A 104 -3.57 8.94 -9.08
C GLY A 104 -2.11 9.42 -9.18
N TYR A 105 -1.73 10.51 -8.52
CA TYR A 105 -0.35 10.96 -8.47
C TYR A 105 0.53 9.95 -7.73
N GLU A 106 1.71 9.69 -8.29
CA GLU A 106 2.63 8.66 -7.84
C GLU A 106 4.06 9.22 -7.83
N VAL A 107 4.72 9.11 -6.69
CA VAL A 107 6.16 9.34 -6.58
C VAL A 107 6.84 7.99 -6.57
N PHE A 108 7.74 7.81 -7.54
CA PHE A 108 8.40 6.55 -7.81
C PHE A 108 9.91 6.70 -7.59
N THR A 109 10.43 6.09 -6.54
CA THR A 109 11.83 6.27 -6.13
C THR A 109 12.56 4.95 -6.13
N PHE A 110 13.76 4.92 -6.72
CA PHE A 110 14.67 3.79 -6.59
C PHE A 110 15.03 3.56 -5.11
N PHE A 111 14.76 2.37 -4.60
CA PHE A 111 15.08 2.01 -3.22
C PHE A 111 16.33 1.12 -3.17
N ASP A 112 16.29 -0.04 -3.81
CA ASP A 112 17.42 -0.97 -3.79
C ASP A 112 17.34 -2.01 -4.91
N VAL A 113 18.38 -2.84 -5.03
CA VAL A 113 18.33 -4.12 -5.74
C VAL A 113 18.03 -5.21 -4.71
N PRO A 114 16.99 -6.03 -4.86
CA PRO A 114 16.55 -6.87 -3.76
C PRO A 114 17.55 -7.97 -3.38
N ILE A 115 18.46 -8.40 -4.27
CA ILE A 115 19.59 -9.29 -3.91
C ILE A 115 20.57 -8.64 -2.91
N ASN A 116 20.84 -7.34 -3.05
CA ASN A 116 21.74 -6.62 -2.14
C ASN A 116 21.07 -6.43 -0.78
N TYR A 117 19.77 -6.15 -0.80
CA TYR A 117 18.96 -6.03 0.41
C TYR A 117 18.92 -7.35 1.19
N ILE A 118 18.65 -8.48 0.50
CA ILE A 118 18.69 -9.83 1.10
C ILE A 118 20.07 -10.13 1.67
N LYS A 119 21.15 -9.85 0.94
CA LYS A 119 22.53 -10.13 1.42
C LYS A 119 22.87 -9.36 2.71
N LYS A 120 22.40 -8.12 2.87
CA LYS A 120 22.65 -7.32 4.07
C LYS A 120 21.85 -7.82 5.28
N PHE A 121 20.54 -8.02 5.09
CA PHE A 121 19.63 -8.28 6.21
C PHE A 121 19.46 -9.78 6.51
N GLY A 122 19.81 -10.65 5.55
CA GLY A 122 19.77 -12.11 5.72
C GLY A 122 18.38 -12.59 6.15
N SER A 123 18.31 -13.19 7.33
CA SER A 123 17.04 -13.64 7.93
C SER A 123 16.34 -12.57 8.78
N ASN A 124 16.99 -11.43 9.04
CA ASN A 124 16.52 -10.38 9.94
C ASN A 124 16.06 -9.14 9.16
N PHE A 125 14.98 -9.32 8.40
CA PHE A 125 14.35 -8.24 7.66
C PHE A 125 13.69 -7.23 8.62
N PRO A 126 13.94 -5.92 8.45
CA PRO A 126 13.24 -4.91 9.23
C PRO A 126 11.75 -4.90 8.84
N ARG A 127 10.89 -4.80 9.86
CA ARG A 127 9.47 -4.48 9.69
C ARG A 127 9.31 -2.98 9.90
N TYR A 128 8.71 -2.30 8.93
CA TYR A 128 8.52 -0.86 8.99
C TYR A 128 7.09 -0.53 9.38
N GLY A 129 6.92 0.12 10.53
CA GLY A 129 5.67 0.78 10.88
C GLY A 129 5.65 2.16 10.24
N ILE A 130 4.68 2.40 9.37
CA ILE A 130 4.50 3.65 8.63
C ILE A 130 3.25 4.35 9.14
N THR A 131 3.37 5.64 9.40
CA THR A 131 2.25 6.51 9.71
C THR A 131 2.15 7.57 8.62
N ILE A 132 1.00 7.65 7.97
CA ILE A 132 0.70 8.64 6.92
C ILE A 132 -0.42 9.54 7.44
N GLU A 133 -0.14 10.84 7.48
CA GLU A 133 -1.10 11.87 7.87
C GLU A 133 -1.42 12.75 6.67
N PHE A 134 -2.70 13.07 6.46
CA PHE A 134 -3.12 13.99 5.40
C PHE A 134 -4.51 14.58 5.67
N ASP A 135 -4.80 15.70 5.01
CA ASP A 135 -6.11 16.33 5.00
C ASP A 135 -6.80 16.09 3.64
N ASP A 136 -8.08 15.73 3.66
CA ASP A 136 -8.86 15.56 2.43
C ASP A 136 -9.45 16.90 1.90
N ILE A 137 -10.23 16.83 0.83
CA ILE A 137 -10.92 17.98 0.25
C ILE A 137 -12.04 18.56 1.14
N TYR A 138 -12.47 17.82 2.15
CA TYR A 138 -13.46 18.24 3.16
C TYR A 138 -12.81 18.85 4.40
N ASN A 139 -11.47 18.94 4.44
CA ASN A 139 -10.67 19.34 5.61
C ASN A 139 -10.81 18.38 6.79
N GLU A 140 -11.16 17.12 6.53
CA GLU A 140 -11.09 16.06 7.53
C GLU A 140 -9.64 15.54 7.57
N HIS A 141 -9.11 15.38 8.78
CA HIS A 141 -7.74 14.93 9.01
C HIS A 141 -7.72 13.40 9.18
N HIS A 142 -6.86 12.75 8.42
CA HIS A 142 -6.75 11.30 8.36
C HIS A 142 -5.37 10.86 8.81
N ILE A 143 -5.33 9.81 9.63
CA ILE A 143 -4.10 9.14 10.06
C ILE A 143 -4.23 7.68 9.67
N GLN A 144 -3.30 7.20 8.86
CA GLN A 144 -3.23 5.82 8.41
C GLN A 144 -1.96 5.17 8.95
N GLU A 145 -2.11 3.99 9.55
CA GLU A 145 -1.00 3.17 10.02
C GLU A 145 -0.88 1.92 9.14
N CYS A 146 0.34 1.66 8.66
CA CYS A 146 0.63 0.51 7.81
C CYS A 146 1.90 -0.20 8.31
N ASP A 147 1.82 -1.53 8.40
CA ASP A 147 2.98 -2.37 8.63
C ASP A 147 3.48 -2.94 7.31
N MET A 148 4.72 -2.64 6.96
CA MET A 148 5.36 -3.17 5.77
C MET A 148 6.43 -4.19 6.12
N ASP A 149 6.39 -5.31 5.40
CA ASP A 149 7.30 -6.42 5.56
C ASP A 149 7.84 -6.86 4.20
N LEU A 150 9.15 -6.70 4.02
CA LEU A 150 9.84 -7.01 2.77
C LEU A 150 10.23 -8.49 2.64
N ARG A 151 9.90 -9.37 3.60
CA ARG A 151 10.24 -10.81 3.52
C ARG A 151 9.74 -11.49 2.24
N TYR A 152 8.71 -10.96 1.58
CA TYR A 152 8.22 -11.52 0.32
C TYR A 152 9.31 -11.56 -0.77
N ILE A 153 10.30 -10.66 -0.74
CA ILE A 153 11.37 -10.63 -1.75
C ILE A 153 12.34 -11.82 -1.64
N GLN A 154 12.37 -12.52 -0.50
CA GLN A 154 13.23 -13.70 -0.32
C GLN A 154 12.81 -14.88 -1.21
N ASN A 155 11.52 -14.94 -1.56
CA ASN A 155 10.93 -16.05 -2.32
C ASN A 155 10.71 -15.70 -3.80
N ILE A 156 11.09 -14.49 -4.23
CA ILE A 156 11.05 -14.13 -5.65
C ILE A 156 12.29 -14.78 -6.27
N GLU A 157 12.07 -15.76 -7.14
CA GLU A 157 13.13 -16.40 -7.90
C GLU A 157 13.79 -15.33 -8.78
N PHE A 158 14.99 -14.91 -8.39
CA PHE A 158 15.79 -13.97 -9.17
C PHE A 158 16.26 -14.71 -10.42
N LEU A 159 15.47 -14.63 -11.48
CA LEU A 159 15.93 -14.90 -12.83
C LEU A 159 16.88 -13.74 -13.19
N GLY A 160 18.10 -13.81 -12.64
CA GLY A 160 19.21 -13.01 -13.12
C GLY A 160 19.37 -13.25 -14.62
N SER A 161 19.82 -12.23 -15.34
CA SER A 161 20.25 -12.36 -16.73
C SER A 161 21.16 -13.59 -16.86
N GLU A 162 20.93 -14.41 -17.90
CA GLU A 162 21.62 -15.69 -18.14
C GLU A 162 23.16 -15.63 -17.91
N GLU A 163 23.80 -14.48 -18.14
CA GLU A 163 25.23 -14.25 -17.91
C GLU A 163 25.69 -14.45 -16.45
N ASP A 164 25.00 -13.89 -15.46
CA ASP A 164 25.37 -14.03 -14.04
C ASP A 164 25.19 -15.47 -13.55
N SER A 165 24.21 -16.18 -14.13
CA SER A 165 23.94 -17.58 -13.82
C SER A 165 25.07 -18.50 -14.31
N ILE A 166 25.68 -18.18 -15.45
CA ILE A 166 26.78 -18.95 -16.03
C ILE A 166 28.06 -18.70 -15.25
N GLU A 167 28.40 -17.44 -14.94
CA GLU A 167 29.59 -17.12 -14.17
C GLU A 167 29.53 -17.71 -12.75
N SER A 168 28.38 -17.60 -12.08
CA SER A 168 28.16 -18.22 -10.77
C SER A 168 28.27 -19.75 -10.81
N SER A 169 27.70 -20.37 -11.85
CA SER A 169 27.81 -21.82 -12.06
C SER A 169 29.25 -22.25 -12.35
N MET A 170 29.99 -21.50 -13.16
CA MET A 170 31.40 -21.77 -13.47
C MET A 170 32.29 -21.63 -12.23
N ASN A 171 32.06 -20.61 -11.40
CA ASN A 171 32.78 -20.44 -10.14
C ASN A 171 32.50 -21.58 -9.15
N THR A 172 31.25 -22.06 -9.10
CA THR A 172 30.87 -23.21 -8.27
C THR A 172 31.54 -24.50 -8.77
N ILE A 173 31.60 -24.70 -10.09
CA ILE A 173 32.30 -25.84 -10.71
C ILE A 173 33.81 -25.76 -10.43
N ALA A 174 34.43 -24.59 -10.58
CA ALA A 174 35.85 -24.40 -10.31
C ALA A 174 36.20 -24.75 -8.86
N ALA A 175 35.43 -24.25 -7.89
CA ALA A 175 35.62 -24.56 -6.48
C ALA A 175 35.42 -26.07 -6.18
N ALA A 176 34.48 -26.74 -6.85
CA ALA A 176 34.28 -28.18 -6.71
C ALA A 176 35.46 -28.98 -7.30
N VAL A 177 36.01 -28.53 -8.43
CA VAL A 177 37.19 -29.15 -9.06
C VAL A 177 38.43 -28.99 -8.18
N ASP A 178 38.68 -27.81 -7.63
CA ASP A 178 39.82 -27.57 -6.73
C ASP A 178 39.76 -28.46 -5.47
N ASN A 179 38.56 -28.57 -4.87
CA ASN A 179 38.35 -29.48 -3.74
C ASN A 179 38.54 -30.96 -4.13
N SER A 180 38.21 -31.32 -5.37
CA SER A 180 38.41 -32.67 -5.88
C SER A 180 39.90 -32.97 -6.06
N ILE A 181 40.67 -32.01 -6.58
CA ILE A 181 42.13 -32.13 -6.74
C ILE A 181 42.79 -32.32 -5.38
N LEU A 182 42.48 -31.46 -4.40
CA LEU A 182 43.00 -31.57 -3.04
C LEU A 182 42.69 -32.92 -2.40
N ARG A 183 41.50 -33.46 -2.65
CA ARG A 183 41.09 -34.77 -2.13
C ARG A 183 41.87 -35.91 -2.80
N VAL A 184 42.16 -35.81 -4.09
CA VAL A 184 42.96 -36.80 -4.83
C VAL A 184 44.43 -36.75 -4.40
N GLU A 185 44.97 -35.58 -4.15
CA GLU A 185 46.35 -35.42 -3.64
C GLU A 185 46.48 -36.06 -2.26
N LYS A 186 45.53 -35.82 -1.37
CA LYS A 186 45.50 -36.43 -0.04
C LYS A 186 45.43 -37.95 -0.08
N LEU A 187 44.61 -38.52 -0.96
CA LEU A 187 44.52 -39.98 -1.16
C LEU A 187 45.83 -40.60 -1.69
N LYS A 188 46.59 -39.86 -2.50
CA LYS A 188 47.91 -40.32 -3.00
C LYS A 188 49.02 -40.25 -1.96
N GLU A 189 48.88 -39.37 -0.97
CA GLU A 189 49.77 -39.32 0.19
C GLU A 189 49.46 -40.48 1.16
N ASP A 190 48.18 -40.78 1.38
CA ASP A 190 47.73 -41.89 2.23
C ASP A 190 48.05 -43.29 1.66
N GLU A 191 48.19 -43.44 0.33
CA GLU A 191 48.62 -44.69 -0.33
C GLU A 191 50.15 -44.94 -0.30
N LYS A 192 50.94 -43.99 0.22
CA LYS A 192 52.42 -44.10 0.32
C LYS A 192 52.95 -44.44 1.71
N GLU A 193 52.08 -44.53 2.73
CA GLU A 193 52.35 -45.16 4.03
C GLU A 193 51.97 -46.65 4.02
#